data_AF-A0A2E5EGT6-F1
#
_entry.id   AF-A0A2E5EGT6-F1
#
_cell.length_a   1.000
_cell.length_b   1.000
_cell.length_c   1.000
_cell.angle_alpha   90.00
_cell.angle_beta   90.00
_cell.angle_gamma   90.00
#
_symmetry.space_group_name_H-M   'P 1'
#
loop_
_entity.id
_entity.type
_entity.pdbx_description
1 polymer ?
#
loop_
_entity_poly.entity_id
_entity_poly.type
_entity_poly.pdbx_seq_one_letter_code
_entity_poly.pdbx_strand_id
1 'polypeptide(L)' 'MELHLIILIYFVVMVVVVCGSGWYVERHRRSFEPEPSDDSIFRCTDCSYVYTDDPDVDRSRCPQCGRSNQVFEF' A
#
# COMPACT_ATOMS: atom_id res chain seq x y z
N MET A 1 -5.15 -41.47 -28.46
CA MET A 1 -3.95 -40.85 -27.86
C MET A 1 -3.91 -39.35 -28.12
N GLU A 2 -4.14 -38.89 -29.35
CA GLU A 2 -4.12 -37.45 -29.71
C GLU A 2 -5.07 -36.55 -28.91
N LEU A 3 -6.32 -37.00 -28.67
CA LEU A 3 -7.32 -36.17 -27.98
C LEU A 3 -6.91 -35.81 -26.55
N HIS A 4 -6.34 -36.77 -25.80
CA HIS A 4 -5.90 -36.52 -24.43
C HIS A 4 -4.73 -35.53 -24.39
N LEU A 5 -3.81 -35.60 -25.35
CA LEU A 5 -2.71 -34.64 -25.46
C LEU A 5 -3.23 -33.22 -25.72
N ILE A 6 -4.18 -33.07 -26.65
CA ILE A 6 -4.80 -31.78 -26.97
C ILE A 6 -5.53 -31.21 -25.76
N ILE A 7 -6.30 -32.03 -25.04
CA ILE A 7 -7.01 -31.61 -23.83
C ILE A 7 -6.02 -31.17 -22.75
N LEU A 8 -4.94 -31.93 -22.54
CA LEU A 8 -3.91 -31.59 -21.55
C LEU A 8 -3.22 -30.28 -21.90
N ILE A 9 -2.83 -30.08 -23.17
CA ILE A 9 -2.21 -28.83 -23.62
C ILE A 9 -3.15 -27.65 -23.41
N TYR A 10 -4.42 -27.79 -23.81
CA TYR A 10 -5.41 -26.75 -23.63
C TYR A 10 -5.60 -26.39 -22.15
N PHE A 11 -5.71 -27.40 -21.29
CA PHE A 11 -5.83 -27.20 -19.84
C PHE A 11 -4.61 -26.49 -19.26
N VAL A 12 -3.40 -26.91 -19.62
CA VAL A 12 -2.16 -26.27 -19.16
C VAL A 12 -2.07 -24.82 -19.60
N VAL A 13 -2.41 -24.53 -20.86
CA VAL A 13 -2.44 -23.15 -21.38
C VAL A 13 -3.43 -22.29 -20.58
N MET A 14 -4.64 -22.80 -20.33
CA MET A 14 -5.65 -22.07 -19.55
C MET A 14 -5.18 -21.77 -18.13
N VAL A 15 -4.54 -22.74 -17.47
CA VAL A 15 -3.97 -22.54 -16.12
C VAL A 15 -2.86 -21.49 -16.15
N VAL A 16 -1.94 -21.56 -17.13
CA VAL A 16 -0.84 -20.59 -17.27
C VAL A 16 -1.38 -19.17 -17.49
N VAL A 17 -2.44 -19.01 -18.30
CA VAL A 17 -3.06 -17.70 -18.55
C VAL A 17 -3.67 -17.12 -17.27
N VAL A 18 -4.40 -17.92 -16.49
CA VAL A 18 -5.02 -17.45 -15.25
C VAL A 18 -3.98 -17.15 -14.17
N CYS A 19 -3.00 -18.03 -13.97
CA CYS A 19 -1.92 -17.77 -13.02
C CYS A 19 -1.06 -16.58 -13.43
N GLY A 20 -0.74 -16.48 -14.72
CA GLY A 20 0.06 -15.38 -15.27
C GLY A 20 -0.64 -14.03 -15.16
N SER A 21 -1.96 -13.96 -15.39
CA SER A 21 -2.72 -12.72 -15.24
C SER A 21 -2.79 -12.25 -13.79
N GLY A 22 -3.07 -13.16 -12.84
CA GLY A 22 -3.07 -12.84 -11.41
C GLY A 22 -1.70 -12.35 -10.94
N TRP A 23 -0.63 -13.02 -11.35
CA TRP A 23 0.74 -12.61 -11.04
C TRP A 23 1.10 -11.25 -11.66
N TYR A 24 0.71 -11.01 -12.92
CA TYR A 24 0.96 -9.75 -13.61
C TYR A 24 0.24 -8.59 -12.93
N VAL A 25 -1.04 -8.77 -12.58
CA VAL A 25 -1.84 -7.75 -11.89
C VAL A 25 -1.27 -7.46 -10.51
N GLU A 26 -0.92 -8.47 -9.72
CA GLU A 26 -0.33 -8.28 -8.39
C GLU A 26 1.04 -7.58 -8.48
N ARG A 27 1.86 -7.95 -9.46
CA ARG A 27 3.15 -7.29 -9.71
C ARG A 27 2.96 -5.84 -10.13
N HIS A 28 1.99 -5.57 -11.01
CA HIS A 28 1.66 -4.22 -11.44
C HIS A 28 1.12 -3.41 -10.27
N ARG A 29 0.21 -3.97 -9.48
CA ARG A 29 -0.36 -3.35 -8.29
C ARG A 29 0.73 -2.95 -7.29
N ARG A 30 1.69 -3.82 -6.99
CA ARG A 30 2.86 -3.49 -6.14
C ARG A 30 3.75 -2.37 -6.69
N SER A 31 3.69 -2.08 -7.99
CA SER A 31 4.42 -0.97 -8.59
C SER A 31 3.68 0.36 -8.50
N PHE A 32 2.37 0.35 -8.20
CA PHE A 32 1.50 1.53 -8.20
C PHE A 32 0.83 1.81 -6.85
N GLU A 33 0.80 0.87 -5.91
CA GLU A 33 0.52 1.19 -4.51
C GLU A 33 1.69 2.06 -4.03
N PRO A 34 1.47 3.31 -3.60
CA PRO A 34 2.48 4.02 -2.82
C PRO A 34 2.89 3.11 -1.67
N GLU A 35 4.19 3.03 -1.34
CA GLU A 35 4.58 2.54 -0.03
C GLU A 35 3.65 3.22 0.99
N PRO A 36 2.99 2.45 1.89
CA PRO A 36 2.15 3.06 2.90
C PRO A 36 2.98 4.18 3.52
N SER A 37 2.50 5.43 3.40
CA SER A 37 3.29 6.54 3.91
C SER A 37 3.44 6.28 5.40
N ASP A 38 4.68 6.11 5.86
CA ASP A 38 5.02 5.97 7.27
C ASP A 38 4.80 7.30 8.01
N ASP A 39 3.81 8.10 7.59
CA ASP A 39 3.56 9.40 8.16
C ASP A 39 3.13 9.23 9.62
N SER A 40 3.86 9.88 10.51
CA SER A 40 3.54 9.87 11.92
C SER A 40 2.28 10.71 12.16
N ILE A 41 1.35 10.17 12.96
CA ILE A 41 0.16 10.90 13.36
C ILE A 41 0.53 11.85 14.50
N PHE A 42 0.16 13.12 14.37
CA PHE A 42 0.31 14.14 15.41
C PHE A 42 -1.06 14.63 15.84
N ARG A 43 -1.19 14.91 17.15
CA ARG A 43 -2.38 15.57 17.71
C ARG A 43 -1.98 16.83 18.44
N CYS A 44 -2.55 17.96 18.04
CA CYS A 44 -2.27 19.20 18.71
C CYS A 44 -2.86 19.23 20.13
N THR A 45 -2.01 19.54 21.10
CA THR A 45 -2.40 19.65 22.52
C THR A 45 -3.17 20.94 22.85
N ASP A 46 -3.11 21.97 21.98
CA ASP A 46 -3.88 23.21 22.17
C ASP A 46 -5.24 23.17 21.47
N CYS A 47 -5.27 22.87 20.16
CA CYS A 47 -6.51 22.94 19.37
C CYS A 47 -7.14 21.57 19.07
N SER A 48 -6.53 20.45 19.51
CA SER A 48 -6.99 19.09 19.22
C SER A 48 -7.02 18.69 17.73
N TYR A 49 -6.45 19.48 16.83
CA TYR A 49 -6.34 19.15 15.42
C TYR A 49 -5.40 17.94 15.21
N VAL A 50 -5.84 16.96 14.43
CA VAL A 50 -5.09 15.74 14.09
C VAL A 50 -4.58 15.87 12.66
N TYR A 51 -3.31 15.56 12.45
CA TYR A 51 -2.62 15.71 11.16
C TYR A 51 -1.47 14.69 11.06
N THR A 52 -0.93 14.52 9.86
CA THR A 52 0.20 13.65 9.57
C THR A 52 1.39 14.47 9.07
N ASP A 53 2.61 13.99 9.32
CA ASP A 53 3.86 14.58 8.83
C ASP A 53 4.90 13.48 8.61
N ASP A 54 6.02 13.81 7.95
CA ASP A 54 7.07 12.85 7.59
C ASP A 54 7.53 12.00 8.80
N PRO A 55 7.78 10.68 8.63
CA PRO A 55 8.25 9.80 9.71
C PRO A 55 9.53 10.28 10.39
N ASP A 56 10.38 10.99 9.65
CA ASP A 56 11.71 11.40 10.09
C ASP A 56 11.69 12.62 11.03
N VAL A 57 10.50 13.11 11.44
CA VAL A 57 10.38 14.24 12.36
C VAL A 57 9.86 13.83 13.74
N ASP A 58 10.69 14.02 14.77
CA ASP A 58 10.27 13.84 16.17
C ASP A 58 9.20 14.86 16.62
N ARG A 59 9.09 15.98 15.89
CA ARG A 59 8.18 17.10 16.20
C ARG A 59 7.69 17.77 14.94
N SER A 60 6.38 18.00 14.89
CA SER A 60 5.73 18.75 13.80
C SER A 60 4.91 19.93 14.31
N ARG A 61 4.80 20.99 13.51
CA ARG A 61 3.99 22.17 13.82
C ARG A 61 2.55 21.95 13.36
N CYS A 62 1.59 22.23 14.25
CA CYS A 62 0.19 22.18 13.91
C CYS A 62 -0.13 23.15 12.76
N PRO A 63 -0.74 22.67 11.66
CA PRO A 63 -1.14 23.53 10.54
C PRO A 63 -2.17 24.61 10.93
N GLN A 64 -2.91 24.41 12.02
CA GLN A 64 -3.97 25.32 12.43
C GLN A 64 -3.50 26.42 13.38
N CYS A 65 -2.71 26.10 14.40
CA CYS A 65 -2.30 27.07 15.44
C CYS A 65 -0.78 27.28 15.52
N GLY A 66 0.01 26.53 14.76
CA GLY A 66 1.48 26.64 14.73
C GLY A 66 2.20 26.01 15.91
N ARG A 67 1.50 25.47 16.92
CA ARG A 67 2.14 24.81 18.08
C ARG A 67 2.94 23.60 17.62
N SER A 68 4.17 23.46 18.10
CA SER A 68 4.96 22.24 17.92
C SER A 68 4.43 21.13 18.84
N ASN A 69 4.12 19.97 18.26
CA ASN A 69 3.66 18.78 18.98
C ASN A 69 4.62 17.61 18.70
N GLN A 70 4.63 16.64 19.62
CA GLN A 70 5.31 15.37 19.47
C GLN A 70 4.36 14.36 18.81
N VAL A 71 4.92 13.27 18.29
CA VAL A 71 4.15 12.16 17.71
C VAL A 71 3.10 11.66 18.71
N PHE A 72 1.91 11.37 18.21
CA PHE A 72 0.83 10.84 19.02
C PHE A 72 1.00 9.32 19.20
N GLU A 73 1.19 8.89 20.45
CA GLU A 73 1.19 7.47 20.83
C GLU A 73 -0.19 7.09 21.36
N PHE A 74 -0.73 5.95 20.89
CA PHE A 74 -2.06 5.44 21.27
C PHE A 74 -2.08 4.80 22.66
#